data_AF-A0A8X6L3Z6-F1
#
_entry.id   AF-A0A8X6L3Z6-F1
#
_cell.length_a   1.000
_cell.length_b   1.000
_cell.length_c   1.000
_cell.angle_alpha   90.00
_cell.angle_beta   90.00
_cell.angle_gamma   90.00
#
_symmetry.space_group_name_H-M   'P 1'
#
loop_
_entity.id
_entity.type
_entity.pdbx_description
1 polymer ?
#
loop_
_entity_poly.entity_id
_entity_poly.type
_entity_poly.pdbx_seq_one_letter_code
_entity_poly.pdbx_strand_id
1 'polypeptide(L)'
;MYLDLHAHTGLLGAFVYGNSYTDVYRFQRHTLFPKHLSYCAPDFSLEHTAYNKDKNKQGTSRRFLAAFLNERVNCYTLEVSFHGYEVSKGNSTSIHTYNEEEYLRLGESICHSLLDYYCATKYIPPDDVPKAVRESCCRGSRAKMVSNGNNKSPHRTASSVSGNEKKVVSQAATSKTKSTKTRAVASKVLNDQKQSANQRPAHAKKA
;
A
#
# COMPACT_ATOMS: atom_id res chain seq x y z
N MET A 1 15.88 8.72 -1.90
CA MET A 1 14.88 7.74 -1.41
C MET A 1 15.61 6.70 -0.56
N TYR A 2 14.92 5.99 0.34
CA TYR A 2 15.43 4.77 0.96
C TYR A 2 14.49 3.60 0.65
N LEU A 3 15.06 2.46 0.28
CA LEU A 3 14.34 1.25 -0.13
C LEU A 3 15.01 0.03 0.54
N ASP A 4 14.27 -0.62 1.42
CA ASP A 4 14.66 -1.84 2.14
C ASP A 4 14.12 -3.04 1.35
N LEU A 5 14.96 -3.98 0.93
CA LEU A 5 14.57 -5.10 0.05
C LEU A 5 14.39 -6.40 0.84
N HIS A 6 13.21 -6.99 0.77
CA HIS A 6 12.82 -8.20 1.50
C HIS A 6 12.13 -9.23 0.58
N ALA A 7 12.15 -10.48 1.02
CA ALA A 7 11.46 -11.58 0.37
C ALA A 7 10.34 -12.10 1.28
N HIS A 8 9.18 -12.36 0.69
CA HIS A 8 7.93 -12.62 1.41
C HIS A 8 7.36 -14.00 1.07
N THR A 9 6.99 -14.78 2.09
CA THR A 9 6.57 -16.19 1.91
C THR A 9 5.07 -16.36 1.65
N GLY A 10 4.23 -15.44 2.12
CA GLY A 10 2.77 -15.65 2.19
C GLY A 10 1.91 -14.82 1.23
N LEU A 11 2.51 -13.98 0.38
CA LEU A 11 1.80 -13.11 -0.57
C LEU A 11 2.47 -13.20 -1.93
N LEU A 12 1.69 -13.02 -3.00
CA LEU A 12 2.14 -13.07 -4.39
C LEU A 12 2.54 -11.68 -4.91
N GLY A 13 3.44 -11.66 -5.88
CA GLY A 13 3.96 -10.45 -6.52
C GLY A 13 4.97 -9.67 -5.69
N ALA A 14 5.35 -8.51 -6.22
CA ALA A 14 6.12 -7.48 -5.54
C ALA A 14 5.17 -6.43 -4.96
N PHE A 15 5.42 -5.93 -3.74
CA PHE A 15 4.56 -4.92 -3.11
C PHE A 15 5.30 -4.10 -2.05
N VAL A 16 4.81 -2.90 -1.77
CA VAL A 16 5.48 -1.97 -0.84
C VAL A 16 4.73 -1.84 0.47
N TYR A 17 5.45 -1.97 1.56
CA TYR A 17 5.05 -1.41 2.85
C TYR A 17 5.54 0.04 2.93
N GLY A 18 4.60 1.00 2.93
CA GLY A 18 4.83 2.43 3.10
C GLY A 18 4.34 2.98 4.46
N ASN A 19 4.76 4.19 4.79
CA ASN A 19 4.35 4.88 6.01
C ASN A 19 3.10 5.72 5.75
N SER A 20 2.11 5.65 6.65
CA SER A 20 0.98 6.59 6.64
C SER A 20 1.40 7.90 7.33
N TYR A 21 1.21 9.04 6.67
CA TYR A 21 1.51 10.37 7.19
C TYR A 21 0.24 11.20 7.40
N THR A 22 0.27 12.13 8.35
CA THR A 22 -0.80 13.10 8.61
C THR A 22 -0.74 14.28 7.64
N ASP A 23 0.46 14.65 7.19
CA ASP A 23 0.65 15.61 6.11
C ASP A 23 0.23 14.98 4.77
N VAL A 24 -0.78 15.57 4.15
CA VAL A 24 -1.37 15.11 2.89
C VAL A 24 -0.40 15.23 1.72
N TYR A 25 0.42 16.28 1.65
CA TYR A 25 1.41 16.48 0.58
C TYR A 25 2.60 15.52 0.72
N ARG A 26 3.03 15.24 1.97
CA ARG A 26 4.02 14.20 2.26
C ARG A 26 3.46 12.82 1.87
N PHE A 27 2.22 12.52 2.24
CA PHE A 27 1.58 11.25 1.88
C PHE A 27 1.39 11.09 0.36
N GLN A 28 0.87 12.11 -0.34
CA GLN A 28 0.76 12.11 -1.81
C GLN A 28 2.12 11.81 -2.46
N ARG A 29 3.19 12.52 -2.07
CA ARG A 29 4.56 12.28 -2.55
C ARG A 29 5.07 10.87 -2.23
N HIS A 30 4.64 10.30 -1.11
CA HIS A 30 4.98 8.94 -0.67
C HIS A 30 4.24 7.84 -1.46
N THR A 31 3.09 8.15 -2.08
CA THR A 31 2.40 7.20 -2.97
C THR A 31 2.96 7.17 -4.40
N LEU A 32 3.76 8.17 -4.80
CA LEU A 32 4.24 8.30 -6.18
C LEU A 32 5.12 7.13 -6.61
N PHE A 33 6.12 6.72 -5.81
CA PHE A 33 7.05 5.66 -6.22
C PHE A 33 6.34 4.31 -6.41
N PRO A 34 5.54 3.78 -5.45
CA PRO A 34 4.79 2.54 -5.68
C PRO A 34 3.82 2.64 -6.87
N LYS A 35 3.25 3.82 -7.13
CA LYS A 35 2.44 4.05 -8.33
C LYS A 35 3.25 3.96 -9.63
N HIS A 36 4.43 4.58 -9.71
CA HIS A 36 5.32 4.42 -10.86
C HIS A 36 5.80 2.97 -11.02
N LEU A 37 6.14 2.28 -9.92
CA LEU A 37 6.52 0.88 -9.97
C LEU A 37 5.39 0.00 -10.52
N SER A 38 4.13 0.26 -10.17
CA SER A 38 2.96 -0.43 -10.78
C SER A 38 2.79 -0.21 -12.29
N TYR A 39 3.47 0.80 -12.88
CA TYR A 39 3.51 1.00 -14.32
C TYR A 39 4.75 0.36 -14.99
N CYS A 40 5.82 0.11 -14.24
CA CYS A 40 7.05 -0.51 -14.76
C CYS A 40 7.09 -2.03 -14.55
N ALA A 41 6.48 -2.53 -13.47
CA ALA A 41 6.54 -3.93 -13.02
C ALA A 41 5.14 -4.59 -13.15
N PRO A 42 4.95 -5.56 -14.06
CA PRO A 42 3.66 -6.22 -14.28
C PRO A 42 3.28 -7.19 -13.14
N ASP A 43 4.25 -7.55 -12.31
CA ASP A 43 4.18 -8.39 -11.12
C ASP A 43 3.93 -7.59 -9.82
N PHE A 44 3.80 -6.26 -9.92
CA PHE A 44 3.60 -5.40 -8.76
C PHE A 44 2.12 -5.34 -8.30
N SER A 45 1.87 -5.77 -7.06
CA SER A 45 0.55 -5.75 -6.43
C SER A 45 0.29 -4.45 -5.67
N LEU A 46 -0.59 -3.61 -6.22
CA LEU A 46 -1.19 -2.48 -5.51
C LEU A 46 -2.13 -2.92 -4.37
N GLU A 47 -2.68 -4.13 -4.44
CA GLU A 47 -3.57 -4.69 -3.40
C GLU A 47 -2.80 -5.07 -2.13
N HIS A 48 -1.62 -5.69 -2.30
CA HIS A 48 -0.73 -6.04 -1.18
C HIS A 48 0.08 -4.84 -0.66
N THR A 49 0.12 -3.74 -1.41
CA THR A 49 0.82 -2.49 -1.02
C THR A 49 0.06 -1.76 0.08
N ALA A 50 0.67 -1.59 1.26
CA ALA A 50 -0.01 -1.07 2.44
C ALA A 50 0.74 0.09 3.12
N TYR A 51 0.00 1.12 3.51
CA TYR A 51 0.53 2.30 4.21
C TYR A 51 0.09 2.32 5.67
N ASN A 52 1.03 2.27 6.62
CA ASN A 52 0.70 2.15 8.05
C ASN A 52 1.65 2.92 8.99
N LYS A 53 1.19 3.18 10.22
CA LYS A 53 1.97 3.75 11.34
C LYS A 53 1.93 2.86 12.59
N ASP A 54 1.80 1.54 12.41
CA ASP A 54 1.79 0.56 13.52
C ASP A 54 2.97 0.78 14.49
N LYS A 55 2.70 0.77 15.80
CA LYS A 55 3.71 0.94 16.85
C LYS A 55 4.64 -0.27 16.93
N ASN A 56 4.14 -1.48 16.65
CA ASN A 56 4.91 -2.72 16.73
C ASN A 56 5.97 -2.83 15.63
N LYS A 57 5.79 -2.07 14.53
CA LYS A 57 6.75 -1.99 13.42
C LYS A 57 7.74 -0.82 13.55
N GLN A 58 7.84 -0.12 14.69
CA GLN A 58 8.77 1.00 14.86
C GLN A 58 10.24 0.62 14.66
N GLY A 59 10.62 -0.61 14.98
CA GLY A 59 11.98 -1.13 14.81
C GLY A 59 12.36 -1.53 13.38
N THR A 60 11.46 -1.49 12.39
CA THR A 60 11.85 -1.80 11.00
C THR A 60 12.62 -0.63 10.38
N SER A 61 13.57 -0.91 9.49
CA SER A 61 14.46 0.09 8.86
C SER A 61 13.68 1.27 8.27
N ARG A 62 12.62 0.97 7.51
CA ARG A 62 11.63 1.92 6.97
C ARG A 62 11.03 2.88 8.00
N ARG A 63 10.76 2.41 9.22
CA ARG A 63 10.08 3.17 10.28
C ARG A 63 11.06 3.92 11.17
N PHE A 64 12.20 3.31 11.47
CA PHE A 64 13.31 3.95 12.13
C PHE A 64 13.83 5.13 11.28
N LEU A 65 14.29 4.86 10.05
CA LEU A 65 14.89 5.88 9.20
C LEU A 65 13.94 7.03 8.83
N ALA A 66 12.63 6.77 8.67
CA ALA A 66 11.65 7.83 8.41
C ALA A 66 11.43 8.81 9.59
N ALA A 67 11.94 8.49 10.79
CA ALA A 67 11.94 9.37 11.95
C ALA A 67 13.24 10.17 12.11
N PHE A 68 14.37 9.69 11.57
CA PHE A 68 15.68 10.36 11.66
C PHE A 68 16.06 11.13 10.39
N LEU A 69 15.63 10.67 9.22
CA LEU A 69 15.92 11.33 7.94
C LEU A 69 14.97 12.50 7.68
N ASN A 70 15.41 13.44 6.85
CA ASN A 70 14.61 14.60 6.44
C ASN A 70 13.26 14.15 5.85
N GLU A 71 12.19 14.90 6.11
CA GLU A 71 10.83 14.54 5.68
C GLU A 71 10.63 14.41 4.16
N ARG A 72 11.56 14.96 3.36
CA ARG A 72 11.60 14.75 1.91
C ARG A 72 12.04 13.33 1.52
N VAL A 73 12.70 12.59 2.42
CA VAL A 73 13.15 11.21 2.18
C VAL A 73 12.02 10.23 2.41
N ASN A 74 11.44 9.77 1.31
CA ASN A 74 10.56 8.62 1.30
C ASN A 74 11.35 7.34 1.63
N CYS A 75 10.88 6.59 2.63
CA CYS A 75 11.44 5.31 3.09
C CYS A 75 10.41 4.20 2.90
N TYR A 76 10.78 3.11 2.25
CA TYR A 76 9.89 1.96 1.96
C TYR A 76 10.55 0.64 2.37
N THR A 77 9.73 -0.38 2.60
CA THR A 77 10.15 -1.78 2.47
C THR A 77 9.46 -2.34 1.22
N LEU A 78 10.23 -2.88 0.29
CA LEU A 78 9.74 -3.63 -0.87
C LEU A 78 9.85 -5.12 -0.54
N GLU A 79 8.72 -5.80 -0.60
CA GLU A 79 8.58 -7.23 -0.41
C GLU A 79 8.39 -7.89 -1.78
N VAL A 80 9.05 -9.02 -2.03
CA VAL A 80 8.89 -9.80 -3.27
C VAL A 80 8.58 -11.25 -2.92
N SER A 81 7.58 -11.85 -3.56
CA SER A 81 7.19 -13.24 -3.27
C SER A 81 8.35 -14.22 -3.51
N PHE A 82 8.51 -15.19 -2.60
CA PHE A 82 9.34 -16.38 -2.86
C PHE A 82 8.72 -17.32 -3.90
N HIS A 83 7.41 -17.22 -4.17
CA HIS A 83 6.71 -18.15 -5.03
C HIS A 83 6.51 -17.62 -6.45
N GLY A 84 5.81 -16.50 -6.60
CA GLY A 84 5.38 -16.00 -7.91
C GLY A 84 4.45 -14.82 -7.83
N TYR A 85 3.88 -14.45 -8.98
CA TYR A 85 2.90 -13.39 -9.14
C TYR A 85 1.70 -13.87 -9.97
N GLU A 86 0.55 -13.24 -9.78
CA GLU A 86 -0.65 -13.58 -10.55
C GLU A 86 -0.61 -12.95 -11.94
N VAL A 87 -0.95 -13.76 -12.95
CA VAL A 87 -1.11 -13.33 -14.34
C VAL A 87 -2.53 -13.63 -14.78
N SER A 88 -3.35 -12.59 -14.89
CA SER A 88 -4.71 -12.68 -15.42
C SER A 88 -4.70 -12.54 -16.95
N LYS A 89 -5.33 -13.51 -17.64
CA LYS A 89 -5.50 -13.49 -19.11
C LYS A 89 -6.94 -13.87 -19.46
N GLY A 90 -7.77 -12.85 -19.70
CA GLY A 90 -9.22 -13.03 -19.84
C GLY A 90 -9.83 -13.48 -18.51
N ASN A 91 -10.61 -14.56 -18.53
CA ASN A 91 -11.28 -15.11 -17.35
C ASN A 91 -10.44 -16.15 -16.58
N SER A 92 -9.15 -16.30 -16.91
CA SER A 92 -8.23 -17.23 -16.24
C SER A 92 -7.14 -16.47 -15.49
N THR A 93 -6.87 -16.89 -14.26
CA THR A 93 -5.73 -16.44 -13.45
C THR A 93 -4.77 -17.62 -13.27
N SER A 94 -3.51 -17.40 -13.60
CA SER A 94 -2.41 -18.37 -13.44
C SER A 94 -1.29 -17.74 -12.62
N ILE A 95 -0.65 -18.51 -11.74
CA ILE A 95 0.54 -18.04 -11.03
C ILE A 95 1.76 -18.24 -11.94
N HIS A 96 2.49 -17.16 -12.20
CA HIS A 96 3.82 -17.21 -12.82
C HIS A 96 4.87 -17.23 -11.72
N THR A 97 5.66 -18.29 -11.63
CA THR A 97 6.66 -18.45 -10.57
C THR A 97 7.87 -17.53 -10.78
N TYR A 98 8.40 -16.97 -9.70
CA TYR A 98 9.67 -16.23 -9.78
C TYR A 98 10.83 -17.19 -10.02
N ASN A 99 11.73 -16.80 -10.93
CA ASN A 99 13.04 -17.37 -11.10
C ASN A 99 14.06 -16.19 -11.09
N GLU A 100 15.36 -16.50 -11.20
CA GLU A 100 16.42 -15.48 -11.21
C GLU A 100 16.17 -14.35 -12.22
N GLU A 101 15.76 -14.71 -13.44
CA GLU A 101 15.47 -13.77 -14.52
C GLU A 101 14.24 -12.87 -14.22
N GLU A 102 13.18 -13.39 -13.57
CA GLU A 102 12.06 -12.55 -13.13
C GLU A 102 12.49 -11.55 -12.03
N TYR A 103 13.38 -11.94 -11.10
CA TYR A 103 13.93 -11.02 -10.10
C TYR A 103 14.83 -9.94 -10.75
N LEU A 104 15.61 -10.30 -11.76
CA LEU A 104 16.40 -9.33 -12.55
C LEU A 104 15.51 -8.33 -13.29
N ARG A 105 14.43 -8.80 -13.93
CA ARG A 105 13.45 -7.93 -14.60
C ARG A 105 12.74 -7.00 -13.62
N LEU A 106 12.38 -7.47 -12.43
CA LEU A 106 11.86 -6.58 -11.37
C LEU A 106 12.90 -5.52 -10.97
N GLY A 107 14.18 -5.87 -10.91
CA GLY A 107 15.29 -4.93 -10.71
C GLY A 107 15.34 -3.82 -11.77
N GLU A 108 15.19 -4.18 -13.06
CA GLU A 108 15.08 -3.21 -14.16
C GLU A 108 13.85 -2.30 -14.01
N SER A 109 12.69 -2.87 -13.68
CA SER A 109 11.46 -2.12 -13.42
C SER A 109 11.58 -1.17 -12.22
N ILE A 110 12.34 -1.53 -11.18
CA ILE A 110 12.66 -0.62 -10.06
C ILE A 110 13.49 0.56 -10.57
N CYS A 111 14.56 0.33 -11.34
CA CYS A 111 15.38 1.38 -11.93
C CYS A 111 14.57 2.34 -12.82
N HIS A 112 13.68 1.81 -13.65
CA HIS A 112 12.76 2.61 -14.46
C HIS A 112 11.79 3.43 -13.61
N SER A 113 11.16 2.84 -12.59
CA SER A 113 10.23 3.56 -11.71
C SER A 113 10.90 4.63 -10.83
N LEU A 114 12.18 4.45 -10.48
CA LEU A 114 12.99 5.46 -9.80
C LEU A 114 13.23 6.68 -10.70
N LEU A 115 13.62 6.45 -11.96
CA LEU A 115 13.81 7.51 -12.96
C LEU A 115 12.50 8.30 -13.16
N ASP A 116 11.40 7.60 -13.41
CA ASP A 116 10.07 8.18 -13.55
C ASP A 116 9.67 9.02 -12.32
N TYR A 117 9.92 8.51 -11.11
CA TYR A 117 9.68 9.23 -9.86
C TYR A 117 10.51 10.54 -9.77
N TYR A 118 11.80 10.52 -10.10
CA TYR A 118 12.66 11.71 -10.02
C TYR A 118 12.35 12.74 -11.14
N CYS A 119 11.90 12.29 -12.30
CA CYS A 119 11.34 13.14 -13.37
C CYS A 119 10.00 13.77 -12.96
N ALA A 120 9.09 13.00 -12.35
CA ALA A 120 7.80 13.49 -11.87
C ALA A 120 7.96 14.51 -10.73
N THR A 121 8.93 14.29 -9.85
CA THR A 121 9.26 15.19 -8.73
C THR A 121 10.22 16.33 -9.10
N LYS A 122 10.59 16.49 -10.38
CA LYS A 122 11.41 17.58 -10.92
C LYS A 122 12.84 17.68 -10.38
N TYR A 123 13.37 16.58 -9.85
CA TYR A 123 14.80 16.47 -9.55
C TYR A 123 15.65 16.15 -10.78
N ILE A 124 15.06 15.52 -11.79
CA ILE A 124 15.66 15.26 -13.10
C ILE A 124 14.80 15.97 -14.17
N PRO A 125 15.36 16.90 -14.96
CA PRO A 125 14.70 17.45 -16.14
C PRO A 125 14.40 16.35 -17.18
N PRO A 126 13.20 16.30 -17.79
CA PRO A 126 12.87 15.26 -18.78
C PRO A 126 13.75 15.23 -20.04
N ASP A 127 14.41 16.36 -20.33
CA ASP A 127 15.30 16.53 -21.48
C ASP A 127 16.71 16.00 -21.24
N ASP A 128 17.13 15.87 -19.96
CA ASP A 128 18.40 15.27 -19.54
C ASP A 128 18.37 13.74 -19.62
N VAL A 129 17.17 13.14 -19.80
CA VAL A 129 17.00 11.69 -19.88
C VAL A 129 17.26 11.20 -21.31
N PRO A 130 18.24 10.31 -21.55
CA PRO A 130 18.53 9.80 -22.89
C PRO A 130 17.32 9.14 -23.55
N LYS A 131 17.08 9.45 -24.83
CA LYS A 131 15.90 8.97 -25.59
C LYS A 131 15.73 7.44 -25.51
N ALA A 132 16.83 6.68 -25.67
CA ALA A 132 16.82 5.22 -25.58
C ALA A 132 16.26 4.69 -24.24
N VAL A 133 16.54 5.36 -23.11
CA VAL A 133 16.05 4.96 -21.78
C VAL A 133 14.56 5.23 -21.65
N ARG A 134 14.08 6.36 -22.19
CA ARG A 134 12.63 6.70 -22.23
C ARG A 134 11.83 5.69 -23.05
N GLU A 135 12.42 5.17 -24.12
CA GLU A 135 11.80 4.18 -25.01
C GLU A 135 11.78 2.76 -24.42
N SER A 136 12.73 2.40 -23.54
CA SER A 136 12.70 1.11 -22.83
C SER A 136 11.57 1.06 -21.79
N CYS A 137 11.47 2.10 -20.95
CA CYS A 137 10.48 2.23 -19.86
C CYS A 137 9.02 2.05 -20.34
N CYS A 138 8.72 2.39 -21.59
CA CYS A 138 7.36 2.35 -22.14
C CYS A 138 6.88 0.95 -22.55
N ARG A 139 7.75 -0.08 -22.61
CA ARG A 139 7.44 -1.37 -23.26
C ARG A 139 6.55 -2.32 -22.44
N GLY A 140 6.64 -2.29 -21.11
CA GLY A 140 5.96 -3.25 -20.24
C GLY A 140 4.43 -3.10 -20.16
N SER A 141 3.94 -1.90 -19.84
CA SER A 141 2.54 -1.73 -19.37
C SER A 141 1.66 -0.84 -20.23
N ARG A 142 2.22 0.11 -20.99
CA ARG A 142 1.42 1.06 -21.78
C ARG A 142 0.67 0.39 -22.94
N ALA A 143 1.20 -0.73 -23.45
CA ALA A 143 0.57 -1.51 -24.51
C ALA A 143 -0.74 -2.21 -24.09
N LYS A 144 -0.88 -2.65 -22.82
CA LYS A 144 -2.08 -3.36 -22.35
C LYS A 144 -3.28 -2.45 -22.07
N MET A 145 -3.07 -1.17 -21.76
CA MET A 145 -4.16 -0.25 -21.40
C MET A 145 -4.89 0.35 -22.63
N VAL A 146 -4.39 0.12 -23.84
CA VAL A 146 -4.90 0.75 -25.09
C VAL A 146 -5.77 -0.19 -25.93
N SER A 147 -5.79 -1.51 -25.67
CA SER A 147 -6.50 -2.48 -26.51
C SER A 147 -7.99 -2.66 -26.21
N ASN A 148 -8.54 -2.05 -25.16
CA ASN A 148 -9.93 -2.26 -24.72
C ASN A 148 -10.88 -1.11 -25.12
N GLY A 149 -10.78 -0.67 -26.38
CA GLY A 149 -11.57 0.43 -26.95
C GLY A 149 -12.35 0.03 -28.19
N ASN A 150 -13.30 -0.90 -28.07
CA ASN A 150 -14.12 -1.35 -29.20
C ASN A 150 -15.62 -1.46 -28.87
N ASN A 151 -16.20 -0.38 -28.35
CA ASN A 151 -17.64 -0.25 -28.14
C ASN A 151 -18.34 0.12 -29.45
N LYS A 152 -18.79 -0.88 -30.22
CA LYS A 152 -19.88 -0.70 -31.18
C LYS A 152 -21.18 -0.51 -30.41
N SER A 153 -21.66 0.72 -30.29
CA SER A 153 -22.98 1.02 -29.73
C SER A 153 -24.10 0.36 -30.54
N PRO A 154 -25.01 -0.41 -29.92
CA PRO A 154 -26.25 -0.79 -30.57
C PRO A 154 -27.21 0.41 -30.57
N HIS A 155 -27.69 0.77 -31.76
CA HIS A 155 -28.77 1.74 -31.93
C HIS A 155 -30.00 1.30 -31.12
N ARG A 156 -30.50 2.14 -30.22
CA ARG A 156 -31.86 2.01 -29.67
C ARG A 156 -32.75 3.08 -30.31
N THR A 157 -33.68 2.63 -31.12
CA THR A 157 -34.80 3.45 -31.59
C THR A 157 -35.72 3.79 -30.42
N ALA A 158 -36.27 5.01 -30.43
CA ALA A 158 -37.26 5.43 -29.45
C ALA A 158 -38.65 4.93 -29.87
N SER A 159 -39.38 4.35 -28.92
CA SER A 159 -40.83 4.23 -28.99
C SER A 159 -41.43 4.45 -27.61
N SER A 160 -42.46 5.29 -27.59
CA SER A 160 -43.28 5.60 -26.42
C SER A 160 -44.22 4.44 -26.07
N VAL A 161 -44.66 4.36 -24.81
CA VAL A 161 -46.09 4.26 -24.40
C VAL A 161 -46.18 4.29 -22.86
N SER A 162 -47.39 4.58 -22.38
CA SER A 162 -47.79 5.07 -21.06
C SER A 162 -47.90 4.04 -19.92
N GLY A 163 -47.87 4.58 -18.69
CA GLY A 163 -48.95 4.33 -17.71
C GLY A 163 -48.77 3.25 -16.65
N ASN A 164 -48.43 3.64 -15.42
CA ASN A 164 -49.38 3.68 -14.28
C ASN A 164 -48.66 3.74 -12.92
N GLU A 165 -49.13 4.62 -12.05
CA GLU A 165 -48.79 4.59 -10.62
C GLU A 165 -49.43 3.38 -9.93
N LYS A 166 -48.66 2.69 -9.07
CA LYS A 166 -49.21 2.08 -7.85
C LYS A 166 -48.26 2.26 -6.66
N LYS A 167 -48.73 3.00 -5.68
CA LYS A 167 -48.14 3.23 -4.36
C LYS A 167 -48.42 2.03 -3.45
N VAL A 168 -47.39 1.37 -2.91
CA VAL A 168 -47.51 0.38 -1.82
C VAL A 168 -46.46 0.67 -0.74
N VAL A 169 -46.83 0.40 0.50
CA VAL A 169 -46.21 0.88 1.73
C VAL A 169 -45.55 -0.27 2.50
N SER A 170 -44.42 0.01 3.18
CA SER A 170 -43.84 -0.79 4.29
C SER A 170 -43.28 -2.18 3.92
N GLN A 171 -42.50 -2.90 4.74
CA GLN A 171 -42.16 -2.79 6.18
C GLN A 171 -40.66 -3.03 6.44
N ALA A 172 -40.20 -2.65 7.64
CA ALA A 172 -38.93 -3.12 8.20
C ALA A 172 -39.09 -4.54 8.80
N ALA A 173 -38.07 -5.38 8.68
CA ALA A 173 -38.00 -6.68 9.35
C ALA A 173 -36.87 -6.69 10.40
N THR A 174 -37.25 -6.73 11.67
CA THR A 174 -36.33 -6.96 12.80
C THR A 174 -36.17 -8.46 13.03
N SER A 175 -34.99 -8.89 13.51
CA SER A 175 -34.89 -10.18 14.22
C SER A 175 -34.06 -10.07 15.50
N LYS A 176 -34.75 -10.37 16.60
CA LYS A 176 -34.25 -10.57 17.96
C LYS A 176 -34.57 -12.02 18.34
N THR A 177 -33.81 -12.78 19.13
CA THR A 177 -32.45 -12.69 19.74
C THR A 177 -32.29 -14.03 20.48
N LYS A 178 -31.07 -14.53 20.73
CA LYS A 178 -30.77 -15.12 22.05
C LYS A 178 -29.29 -15.38 22.35
N SER A 179 -28.91 -14.96 23.55
CA SER A 179 -27.69 -15.34 24.26
C SER A 179 -27.99 -16.51 25.20
N THR A 180 -26.98 -17.35 25.46
CA THR A 180 -26.86 -18.14 26.70
C THR A 180 -25.49 -17.89 27.35
N LYS A 181 -25.37 -18.18 28.66
CA LYS A 181 -24.46 -17.47 29.58
C LYS A 181 -24.14 -18.30 30.82
N THR A 182 -22.85 -18.44 31.15
CA THR A 182 -22.30 -18.96 32.44
C THR A 182 -20.84 -18.44 32.50
N ARG A 183 -20.39 -17.54 33.39
CA ARG A 183 -20.46 -17.41 34.88
C ARG A 183 -19.72 -18.58 35.57
N ALA A 184 -18.52 -18.51 36.17
CA ALA A 184 -17.67 -17.49 36.85
C ALA A 184 -17.65 -17.61 38.40
N VAL A 185 -16.45 -17.86 38.97
CA VAL A 185 -16.01 -17.73 40.40
C VAL A 185 -14.47 -17.51 40.34
N ALA A 186 -13.90 -16.32 40.64
CA ALA A 186 -13.43 -15.78 41.94
C ALA A 186 -12.39 -16.69 42.67
N SER A 187 -11.22 -16.24 43.15
CA SER A 187 -10.93 -15.16 44.13
C SER A 187 -9.40 -14.85 44.18
N LYS A 188 -8.90 -13.59 44.26
CA LYS A 188 -8.71 -12.65 45.41
C LYS A 188 -7.28 -12.73 46.03
N VAL A 189 -6.80 -11.67 46.71
CA VAL A 189 -5.43 -11.43 47.28
C VAL A 189 -4.48 -10.73 46.26
N LEU A 190 -3.80 -9.60 46.53
CA LEU A 190 -3.81 -8.65 47.67
C LEU A 190 -3.64 -7.21 47.15
N ASN A 191 -4.08 -6.21 47.91
CA ASN A 191 -3.75 -4.79 47.73
C ASN A 191 -3.10 -4.29 49.02
N ASP A 192 -2.03 -3.49 48.91
CA ASP A 192 -1.58 -2.42 49.85
C ASP A 192 -0.05 -2.30 49.87
N GLN A 193 0.45 -1.18 49.35
CA GLN A 193 1.22 -0.21 50.15
C GLN A 193 1.44 1.07 49.35
N LYS A 194 0.88 2.17 49.88
CA LYS A 194 1.14 3.54 49.43
C LYS A 194 1.50 4.33 50.68
N GLN A 195 2.78 4.61 50.93
CA GLN A 195 3.29 5.74 51.73
C GLN A 195 4.83 5.70 51.85
N SER A 196 5.42 6.90 51.99
CA SER A 196 6.87 7.16 52.11
C SER A 196 7.71 6.86 50.85
N ALA A 197 8.70 7.66 50.43
CA ALA A 197 9.22 8.91 51.00
C ALA A 197 9.34 10.01 49.94
N ASN A 198 8.93 11.22 50.33
CA ASN A 198 9.27 12.46 49.64
C ASN A 198 10.61 12.97 50.20
N GLN A 199 11.67 13.04 49.38
CA GLN A 199 12.84 13.88 49.69
C GLN A 199 13.76 14.12 48.48
N ARG A 200 13.83 15.38 48.05
CA ARG A 200 15.06 15.97 47.48
C ARG A 200 16.04 16.24 48.62
N PRO A 201 17.34 16.39 48.31
CA PRO A 201 18.04 17.55 48.81
C PRO A 201 18.64 18.41 47.68
N ALA A 202 18.92 19.66 48.00
CA ALA A 202 19.46 20.66 47.10
C ALA A 202 20.98 20.86 47.28
N HIS A 203 21.57 21.60 46.36
CA HIS A 203 22.85 22.35 46.44
C HIS A 203 23.76 22.17 47.66
N ALA A 204 25.04 21.89 47.38
CA ALA A 204 26.16 22.43 48.12
C ALA A 204 27.17 23.09 47.16
N LYS A 205 27.73 24.24 47.54
CA LYS A 205 28.82 24.96 46.86
C LYS A 205 30.16 24.66 47.53
N LYS A 206 31.26 25.01 46.84
CA LYS A 206 32.67 25.08 47.29
C LYS A 206 33.39 23.74 47.47
N ALA A 207 34.41 23.49 46.66
CA ALA A 207 35.73 24.07 46.91
C ALA A 207 36.22 24.76 45.62
#